data_AF-A0A1V4HJE3-F1
#
_entry.id   AF-A0A1V4HJE3-F1
#
_cell.length_a   1.000
_cell.length_b   1.000
_cell.length_c   1.000
_cell.angle_alpha   90.00
_cell.angle_beta   90.00
_cell.angle_gamma   90.00
#
_symmetry.space_group_name_H-M   'P 1'
#
loop_
_entity.id
_entity.type
_entity.pdbx_description
1 polymer ?
#
loop_
_entity_poly.entity_id
_entity_poly.type
_entity_poly.pdbx_seq_one_letter_code
_entity_poly.pdbx_strand_id
1 'polypeptide(L)'
;MGISKKSFAALFLSFCLVFSLISALLVKPVDAKTVRVAVVASLSGDVTIKKGGGSKTYDAYESMSLNQGDTVYTGSGSSVTLNLSNGDSDVTLGSNSEVNVSDLSTSDGNKKSKLKVWAGSMWVKVKSLAGSDDEFEVETPTAVMGVRGTQFYIGVDPITGEIKMAVGAGKVSASTVTNNPDSTQSSSITYLYPTQQITLDSRDETNDLSLKVEFIDLEQFIKEASPEVIEELIKNKAEIDKENEEFIAKKAKEIADGKIDNGSLTIKDQAELDKVKQNLDNLIGNIAKQAIAGNKIDKDTMNKLIDEANKKITDQNKKLDLTKVKDLDKTAGVDAELEKQKQAALEKLKAEQTKKKQEEAKKQEALKQKLAAALKALEEEKAKIAAANKAAEAKAQADATNKLKEDNKTTPQTTTGNGNSPSDSSGGSSDPNPPTQPVAIPKVSLTADKTGSNTFDLGIKLSDFTGDKSIYAVEVHLLYSPSIGYSVNPGLKSKTIFDSATSTDNVREYVGGSEKELIYSVTNFGSALNISVSGSKNLVTIPFQGEGDVVNVRVGKIIIVHKASNNTVQEITVPDINKVSVPLNGGL
;
A
#
# COMPACT_ATOMS: atom_id res chain seq x y z
N MET A 1 -72.76 -15.73 31.87
CA MET A 1 -73.04 -15.61 30.42
C MET A 1 -72.03 -16.44 29.66
N GLY A 2 -72.43 -17.60 29.13
CA GLY A 2 -71.54 -18.45 28.33
C GLY A 2 -71.45 -17.89 26.92
N ILE A 3 -70.29 -17.37 26.53
CA ILE A 3 -70.03 -16.95 25.14
C ILE A 3 -70.10 -18.21 24.28
N SER A 4 -71.01 -18.23 23.30
CA SER A 4 -71.13 -19.37 22.39
C SER A 4 -69.83 -19.58 21.61
N LYS A 5 -69.49 -20.83 21.26
CA LYS A 5 -68.29 -21.15 20.46
C LYS A 5 -68.21 -20.34 19.16
N LYS A 6 -69.37 -19.96 18.59
CA LYS A 6 -69.48 -19.11 17.39
C LYS A 6 -69.11 -17.65 17.68
N SER A 7 -69.51 -17.10 18.83
CA SER A 7 -69.14 -15.74 19.25
C SER A 7 -67.66 -15.63 19.60
N PHE A 8 -67.05 -16.67 20.17
CA PHE A 8 -65.61 -16.67 20.44
C PHE A 8 -64.78 -16.68 19.15
N ALA A 9 -65.17 -17.48 18.15
CA ALA A 9 -64.51 -17.52 16.84
C ALA A 9 -64.62 -16.17 16.10
N ALA A 10 -65.77 -15.51 16.14
CA ALA A 10 -65.96 -14.19 15.53
C ALA A 10 -65.11 -13.10 16.23
N LEU A 11 -65.01 -13.14 17.56
CA LEU A 11 -64.19 -12.20 18.33
C LEU A 11 -62.69 -12.40 18.04
N PHE A 12 -62.25 -13.66 17.95
CA PHE A 12 -60.87 -14.00 17.61
C PHE A 12 -60.50 -13.56 16.18
N LEU A 13 -61.40 -13.77 15.21
CA LEU A 13 -61.17 -13.33 13.83
C LEU A 13 -61.12 -11.80 13.72
N SER A 14 -61.99 -11.09 14.45
CA SER A 14 -61.97 -9.63 14.53
C SER A 14 -60.67 -9.12 15.16
N PHE A 15 -60.21 -9.76 16.24
CA PHE A 15 -58.95 -9.41 16.88
C PHE A 15 -57.75 -9.66 15.95
N CYS A 16 -57.72 -10.76 15.20
CA CYS A 16 -56.69 -11.02 14.19
C CYS A 16 -56.69 -10.00 13.05
N LEU A 17 -57.88 -9.56 12.58
CA LEU A 17 -58.00 -8.52 11.55
C LEU A 17 -57.50 -7.16 12.04
N VAL A 18 -57.86 -6.78 13.27
CA VAL A 18 -57.40 -5.53 13.89
C VAL A 18 -55.89 -5.58 14.15
N PHE A 19 -55.36 -6.72 14.61
CA PHE A 19 -53.93 -6.90 14.83
C PHE A 19 -53.12 -6.88 13.53
N SER A 20 -53.69 -7.40 12.43
CA SER A 20 -53.11 -7.32 11.08
C SER A 20 -53.09 -5.88 10.56
N LEU A 21 -54.16 -5.10 10.75
CA LEU A 21 -54.19 -3.68 10.37
C LEU A 21 -53.22 -2.82 11.20
N ILE A 22 -53.09 -3.07 12.50
CA ILE A 22 -52.16 -2.32 13.37
C ILE A 22 -50.71 -2.66 13.03
N SER A 23 -50.41 -3.89 12.62
CA SER A 23 -49.07 -4.29 12.20
C SER A 23 -48.60 -3.55 10.94
N ALA A 24 -49.51 -3.22 10.02
CA ALA A 24 -49.20 -2.44 8.82
C ALA A 24 -48.91 -0.95 9.12
N LEU A 25 -49.45 -0.40 10.22
CA LEU A 25 -49.25 1.00 10.63
C LEU A 25 -47.93 1.23 11.40
N LEU A 26 -47.25 0.17 11.84
CA LEU A 26 -45.99 0.23 12.60
C LEU A 26 -44.74 -0.11 11.77
N VAL A 27 -44.91 -0.51 10.50
CA VAL A 27 -43.78 -0.66 9.58
C VAL A 27 -43.37 0.73 9.11
N LYS A 28 -42.32 1.28 9.73
CA LYS A 28 -41.61 2.43 9.15
C LYS A 28 -41.15 2.02 7.75
N PRO A 29 -41.34 2.85 6.71
CA PRO A 29 -40.66 2.62 5.45
C PRO A 29 -39.17 2.53 5.76
N VAL A 30 -38.57 1.39 5.46
CA VAL A 30 -37.12 1.29 5.38
C VAL A 30 -36.76 2.17 4.20
N ASP A 31 -36.18 3.34 4.47
CA ASP A 31 -35.54 4.14 3.43
C ASP A 31 -34.54 3.21 2.72
N ALA A 32 -34.85 2.89 1.47
CA ALA A 32 -33.95 2.12 0.65
C ALA A 32 -32.68 2.95 0.50
N LYS A 33 -31.62 2.58 1.22
CA LYS A 33 -30.28 3.15 1.05
C LYS A 33 -29.94 3.00 -0.43
N THR A 34 -30.02 4.09 -1.18
CA THR A 34 -29.81 4.07 -2.62
C THR A 34 -28.34 3.74 -2.82
N VAL A 35 -28.05 2.50 -3.24
CA VAL A 35 -26.68 2.06 -3.48
C VAL A 35 -26.17 2.84 -4.68
N ARG A 36 -25.25 3.78 -4.43
CA ARG A 36 -24.56 4.49 -5.50
C ARG A 36 -23.54 3.55 -6.12
N VAL A 37 -23.40 3.62 -7.44
CA VAL A 37 -22.41 2.86 -8.21
C VAL A 37 -21.61 3.81 -9.08
N ALA A 38 -20.36 3.47 -9.34
CA ALA A 38 -19.59 4.09 -10.42
C ALA A 38 -19.74 3.24 -11.68
N VAL A 39 -19.60 3.84 -12.86
CA VAL A 39 -19.78 3.16 -14.14
C VAL A 39 -18.60 3.43 -15.03
N VAL A 40 -18.08 2.40 -15.70
CA VAL A 40 -17.09 2.57 -16.76
C VAL A 40 -17.75 3.28 -17.95
N ALA A 41 -17.39 4.55 -18.18
CA ALA A 41 -17.93 5.35 -19.27
C ALA A 41 -17.24 5.02 -20.61
N SER A 42 -15.92 4.85 -20.57
CA SER A 42 -15.10 4.45 -21.71
C SER A 42 -13.78 3.85 -21.21
N LEU A 43 -13.14 3.02 -22.03
CA LEU A 43 -11.83 2.46 -21.73
C LEU A 43 -11.01 2.18 -22.99
N SER A 44 -9.70 2.11 -22.84
CA SER A 44 -8.75 1.75 -23.88
C SER A 44 -7.62 0.91 -23.28
N GLY A 45 -7.16 -0.10 -24.01
CA GLY A 45 -6.07 -0.99 -23.58
C GLY A 45 -6.51 -2.03 -22.55
N ASP A 46 -5.57 -2.43 -21.70
CA ASP A 46 -5.75 -3.42 -20.64
C ASP A 46 -6.27 -2.75 -19.36
N VAL A 47 -7.53 -3.00 -19.06
CA VAL A 47 -8.20 -2.48 -17.86
C VAL A 47 -8.87 -3.63 -17.14
N THR A 48 -8.50 -3.85 -15.88
CA THR A 48 -9.09 -4.91 -15.06
C THR A 48 -9.64 -4.37 -13.75
N ILE A 49 -10.66 -5.05 -13.22
CA ILE A 49 -11.35 -4.68 -11.98
C ILE A 49 -11.28 -5.86 -11.01
N LYS A 50 -10.80 -5.60 -9.79
CA LYS A 50 -10.87 -6.51 -8.65
C LYS A 50 -12.09 -6.14 -7.80
N LYS A 51 -13.01 -7.09 -7.61
CA LYS A 51 -14.21 -6.86 -6.80
C LYS A 51 -13.87 -6.79 -5.31
N GLY A 52 -14.54 -5.90 -4.57
CA GLY A 52 -14.35 -5.74 -3.12
C GLY A 52 -14.50 -7.07 -2.37
N GLY A 53 -13.53 -7.39 -1.50
CA GLY A 53 -13.50 -8.65 -0.73
C GLY A 53 -13.12 -9.90 -1.53
N GLY A 54 -12.89 -9.79 -2.85
CA GLY A 54 -12.42 -10.87 -3.71
C GLY A 54 -10.93 -10.78 -4.04
N SER A 55 -10.34 -11.90 -4.44
CA SER A 55 -8.94 -11.98 -4.93
C SER A 55 -8.82 -12.02 -6.45
N LYS A 56 -9.93 -12.20 -7.17
CA LYS A 56 -9.95 -12.31 -8.64
C LYS A 56 -10.12 -10.94 -9.29
N THR A 57 -9.40 -10.73 -10.39
CA THR A 57 -9.58 -9.62 -11.34
C THR A 57 -10.42 -10.06 -12.54
N TYR A 58 -11.13 -9.11 -13.13
CA TYR A 58 -11.98 -9.30 -14.31
C TYR A 58 -11.67 -8.21 -15.32
N ASP A 59 -11.72 -8.53 -16.61
CA ASP A 59 -11.58 -7.51 -17.66
C ASP A 59 -12.74 -6.51 -17.58
N ALA A 60 -12.41 -5.23 -17.63
CA ALA A 60 -13.39 -4.16 -17.64
C ALA A 60 -14.03 -4.03 -19.03
N TYR A 61 -15.30 -3.63 -19.05
CA TYR A 61 -16.03 -3.31 -20.27
C TYR A 61 -16.87 -2.05 -20.05
N GLU A 62 -17.24 -1.35 -21.12
CA GLU A 62 -18.08 -0.16 -21.03
C GLU A 62 -19.42 -0.47 -20.36
N SER A 63 -19.95 0.49 -19.61
CA SER A 63 -21.14 0.33 -18.76
C SER A 63 -21.01 -0.68 -17.61
N MET A 64 -19.82 -1.26 -17.38
CA MET A 64 -19.59 -2.09 -16.20
C MET A 64 -19.73 -1.26 -14.92
N SER A 65 -20.51 -1.75 -13.97
CA SER A 65 -20.70 -1.08 -12.67
C SER A 65 -19.64 -1.49 -11.66
N LEU A 66 -19.16 -0.50 -10.91
CA LEU A 66 -18.24 -0.64 -9.79
C LEU A 66 -18.96 -0.26 -8.50
N ASN A 67 -18.76 -1.09 -7.48
CA ASN A 67 -19.27 -0.86 -6.14
C ASN A 67 -18.18 -0.32 -5.23
N GLN A 68 -18.59 0.18 -4.07
CA GLN A 68 -17.66 0.44 -2.97
C GLN A 68 -16.81 -0.81 -2.67
N GLY A 69 -15.50 -0.62 -2.53
CA GLY A 69 -14.50 -1.65 -2.32
C GLY A 69 -13.86 -2.19 -3.60
N ASP A 70 -14.42 -1.95 -4.78
CA ASP A 70 -13.83 -2.37 -6.04
C ASP A 70 -12.54 -1.58 -6.34
N THR A 71 -11.58 -2.25 -6.98
CA THR A 71 -10.29 -1.64 -7.38
C THR A 71 -10.11 -1.77 -8.88
N VAL A 72 -9.74 -0.67 -9.53
CA VAL A 72 -9.49 -0.55 -10.96
C VAL A 72 -7.99 -0.53 -11.21
N TYR A 73 -7.55 -1.32 -12.17
CA TYR A 73 -6.18 -1.41 -12.63
C TYR A 73 -6.13 -1.04 -14.11
N THR A 74 -5.20 -0.16 -14.49
CA THR A 74 -4.88 0.12 -15.89
C THR A 74 -3.46 -0.31 -16.20
N GLY A 75 -3.26 -1.03 -17.30
CA GLY A 75 -1.95 -1.40 -17.79
C GLY A 75 -1.17 -0.23 -18.41
N SER A 76 -0.02 -0.56 -18.99
CA SER A 76 0.77 0.40 -19.77
C SER A 76 0.03 0.81 -21.04
N GLY A 77 -0.01 2.10 -21.37
CA GLY A 77 -0.74 2.62 -22.52
C GLY A 77 -2.26 2.39 -22.46
N SER A 78 -2.79 2.15 -21.26
CA SER A 78 -4.21 1.89 -21.03
C SER A 78 -4.84 3.05 -20.24
N SER A 79 -6.14 3.23 -20.38
CA SER A 79 -6.89 4.32 -19.75
C SER A 79 -8.34 3.90 -19.52
N VAL A 80 -8.98 4.47 -18.49
CA VAL A 80 -10.40 4.27 -18.21
C VAL A 80 -11.02 5.52 -17.64
N THR A 81 -12.19 5.90 -18.16
CA THR A 81 -13.01 6.97 -17.59
C THR A 81 -14.16 6.37 -16.81
N LEU A 82 -14.26 6.74 -15.54
CA LEU A 82 -15.31 6.34 -14.61
C LEU A 82 -16.27 7.51 -14.42
N ASN A 83 -17.55 7.27 -14.59
CA ASN A 83 -18.60 8.19 -14.17
C ASN A 83 -19.05 7.82 -12.74
N LEU A 84 -18.88 8.75 -11.82
CA LEU A 84 -19.31 8.63 -10.44
C LEU A 84 -20.58 9.47 -10.23
N SER A 85 -21.34 9.12 -9.18
CA SER A 85 -22.41 9.98 -8.65
C SER A 85 -23.61 10.21 -9.59
N ASN A 86 -23.86 9.33 -10.56
CA ASN A 86 -24.89 9.47 -11.60
C ASN A 86 -24.67 10.71 -12.51
N GLY A 87 -23.43 10.99 -12.91
CA GLY A 87 -23.15 12.06 -13.87
C GLY A 87 -22.45 13.30 -13.29
N ASP A 88 -22.32 13.41 -11.97
CA ASP A 88 -21.80 14.64 -11.34
C ASP A 88 -20.26 14.66 -11.24
N SER A 89 -19.59 13.53 -11.43
CA SER A 89 -18.14 13.48 -11.40
C SER A 89 -17.60 12.47 -12.41
N ASP A 90 -16.64 12.90 -13.22
CA ASP A 90 -15.91 12.04 -14.15
C ASP A 90 -14.46 11.91 -13.66
N VAL A 91 -13.94 10.70 -13.70
CA VAL A 91 -12.59 10.37 -13.25
C VAL A 91 -11.90 9.55 -14.33
N THR A 92 -10.87 10.11 -14.94
CA THR A 92 -10.09 9.44 -15.97
C THR A 92 -8.77 8.97 -15.38
N LEU A 93 -8.55 7.66 -15.39
CA LEU A 93 -7.31 7.03 -14.95
C LEU A 93 -6.42 6.82 -16.16
N GLY A 94 -5.19 7.32 -16.09
CA GLY A 94 -4.15 7.07 -17.08
C GLY A 94 -3.48 5.72 -16.90
N SER A 95 -2.39 5.49 -17.62
CA SER A 95 -1.65 4.22 -17.57
C SER A 95 -1.05 3.89 -16.21
N ASN A 96 -0.89 2.60 -15.93
CA ASN A 96 -0.28 2.07 -14.71
C ASN A 96 -0.94 2.58 -13.42
N SER A 97 -2.26 2.73 -13.44
CA SER A 97 -3.03 3.26 -12.32
C SER A 97 -3.64 2.14 -11.48
N GLU A 98 -3.63 2.33 -10.16
CA GLU A 98 -4.35 1.49 -9.21
C GLU A 98 -5.24 2.40 -8.34
N VAL A 99 -6.55 2.29 -8.53
CA VAL A 99 -7.53 3.13 -7.84
C VAL A 99 -8.63 2.30 -7.21
N ASN A 100 -8.83 2.47 -5.90
CA ASN A 100 -9.89 1.83 -5.15
C ASN A 100 -11.05 2.80 -4.90
N VAL A 101 -12.28 2.36 -5.16
CA VAL A 101 -13.52 3.09 -4.84
C VAL A 101 -13.85 2.85 -3.38
N SER A 102 -13.25 3.62 -2.48
CA SER A 102 -13.27 3.33 -1.04
C SER A 102 -14.57 3.70 -0.33
N ASP A 103 -15.26 4.76 -0.77
CA ASP A 103 -16.56 5.16 -0.26
C ASP A 103 -17.40 5.71 -1.40
N LEU A 104 -18.63 5.21 -1.52
CA LEU A 104 -19.61 5.72 -2.46
C LEU A 104 -20.99 5.64 -1.81
N SER A 105 -21.28 6.63 -0.98
CA SER A 105 -22.45 6.62 -0.10
C SER A 105 -23.26 7.92 -0.20
N THR A 106 -24.49 7.85 0.28
CA THR A 106 -25.34 9.03 0.48
C THR A 106 -25.76 9.04 1.94
N SER A 107 -25.58 10.17 2.61
CA SER A 107 -26.08 10.41 3.98
C SER A 107 -26.81 11.73 4.00
N ASP A 108 -28.03 11.76 4.55
CA ASP A 108 -28.84 12.97 4.73
C ASP A 108 -29.03 13.80 3.44
N GLY A 109 -29.05 13.13 2.29
CA GLY A 109 -29.16 13.74 0.96
C GLY A 109 -27.83 14.19 0.34
N ASN A 110 -26.74 14.22 1.13
CA ASN A 110 -25.40 14.58 0.68
C ASN A 110 -24.65 13.34 0.17
N LYS A 111 -23.98 13.49 -0.97
CA LYS A 111 -23.20 12.44 -1.62
C LYS A 111 -21.76 12.48 -1.12
N LYS A 112 -21.23 11.34 -0.69
CA LYS A 112 -19.81 11.16 -0.37
C LYS A 112 -19.16 10.24 -1.38
N SER A 113 -18.06 10.67 -1.97
CA SER A 113 -17.28 9.88 -2.93
C SER A 113 -15.82 9.93 -2.53
N LYS A 114 -15.22 8.78 -2.25
CA LYS A 114 -13.83 8.69 -1.83
C LYS A 114 -13.06 7.69 -2.66
N LEU A 115 -12.02 8.16 -3.34
CA LEU A 115 -11.11 7.33 -4.13
C LEU A 115 -9.77 7.22 -3.42
N LYS A 116 -9.20 6.01 -3.36
CA LYS A 116 -7.82 5.78 -2.92
C LYS A 116 -6.96 5.48 -4.13
N VAL A 117 -5.93 6.28 -4.36
CA VAL A 117 -5.03 6.16 -5.52
C VAL A 117 -3.66 5.73 -5.01
N TRP A 118 -3.20 4.56 -5.46
CA TRP A 118 -1.92 4.00 -5.05
C TRP A 118 -0.78 4.28 -6.03
N ALA A 119 -1.11 4.36 -7.32
CA ALA A 119 -0.14 4.52 -8.40
C ALA A 119 -0.82 5.12 -9.62
N GLY A 120 0.00 5.66 -10.53
CA GLY A 120 -0.41 6.10 -11.85
C GLY A 120 -0.86 7.54 -11.88
N SER A 121 -1.77 7.87 -12.80
CA SER A 121 -2.24 9.24 -12.99
C SER A 121 -3.75 9.30 -13.10
N MET A 122 -4.33 10.40 -12.65
CA MET A 122 -5.76 10.60 -12.61
C MET A 122 -6.09 12.05 -12.94
N TRP A 123 -7.06 12.23 -13.82
CA TRP A 123 -7.76 13.48 -14.04
C TRP A 123 -9.15 13.38 -13.43
N VAL A 124 -9.51 14.36 -12.60
CA VAL A 124 -10.81 14.40 -11.94
C VAL A 124 -11.54 15.65 -12.36
N LYS A 125 -12.78 15.47 -12.80
CA LYS A 125 -13.76 16.53 -13.04
C LYS A 125 -14.92 16.34 -12.08
N VAL A 126 -15.03 17.21 -11.08
CA VAL A 126 -16.19 17.26 -10.18
C VAL A 126 -17.01 18.49 -10.52
N LYS A 127 -18.27 18.29 -10.89
CA LYS A 127 -19.18 19.40 -11.15
C LYS A 127 -19.31 20.26 -9.89
N SER A 128 -19.14 21.57 -10.06
CA SER A 128 -19.39 22.53 -8.98
C SER A 128 -20.87 22.50 -8.60
N LEU A 129 -21.17 22.04 -7.39
CA LEU A 129 -22.50 22.03 -6.82
C LEU A 129 -22.59 23.16 -5.80
N ALA A 130 -22.90 24.36 -6.30
CA ALA A 130 -23.12 25.51 -5.44
C ALA A 130 -24.27 25.19 -4.46
N GLY A 131 -23.94 25.12 -3.16
CA GLY A 131 -24.92 24.90 -2.09
C GLY A 131 -25.16 23.43 -1.67
N SER A 132 -24.45 22.45 -2.23
CA SER A 132 -24.44 21.10 -1.66
C SER A 132 -23.32 20.93 -0.63
N ASP A 133 -23.56 20.04 0.33
CA ASP A 133 -22.53 19.52 1.25
C ASP A 133 -21.98 18.16 0.75
N ASP A 134 -22.06 17.93 -0.56
CA ASP A 134 -21.43 16.79 -1.22
C ASP A 134 -19.91 16.82 -1.03
N GLU A 135 -19.35 15.66 -0.68
CA GLU A 135 -17.93 15.46 -0.41
C GLU A 135 -17.31 14.61 -1.52
N PHE A 136 -16.23 15.11 -2.11
CA PHE A 136 -15.37 14.33 -2.98
C PHE A 136 -13.94 14.37 -2.42
N GLU A 137 -13.41 13.19 -2.12
CA GLU A 137 -12.08 13.02 -1.55
C GLU A 137 -11.24 12.09 -2.42
N VAL A 138 -9.98 12.46 -2.62
CA VAL A 138 -8.95 11.55 -3.11
C VAL A 138 -7.92 11.33 -2.01
N GLU A 139 -7.69 10.08 -1.63
CA GLU A 139 -6.67 9.69 -0.68
C GLU A 139 -5.52 9.04 -1.42
N THR A 140 -4.30 9.43 -1.07
CA THR A 140 -3.04 8.89 -1.59
C THR A 140 -2.17 8.43 -0.42
N PRO A 141 -1.04 7.75 -0.66
CA PRO A 141 -0.16 7.33 0.43
C PRO A 141 0.34 8.48 1.30
N THR A 142 0.44 9.70 0.77
CA THR A 142 1.07 10.85 1.46
C THR A 142 0.11 11.98 1.80
N ALA A 143 -1.07 12.04 1.16
CA ALA A 143 -2.01 13.13 1.38
C ALA A 143 -3.47 12.77 1.09
N VAL A 144 -4.38 13.58 1.64
CA VAL A 144 -5.80 13.60 1.31
C VAL A 144 -6.13 14.90 0.58
N MET A 145 -6.82 14.78 -0.54
CA MET A 145 -7.33 15.89 -1.33
C MET A 145 -8.82 16.04 -1.12
N GLY A 146 -9.24 17.21 -0.66
CA GLY A 146 -10.65 17.60 -0.55
C GLY A 146 -11.06 18.45 -1.74
N VAL A 147 -12.08 18.00 -2.46
CA VAL A 147 -12.49 18.59 -3.74
C VAL A 147 -13.88 19.18 -3.63
N ARG A 148 -14.03 20.45 -3.98
CA ARG A 148 -15.33 21.13 -4.01
C ARG A 148 -15.48 21.97 -5.27
N GLY A 149 -15.99 21.36 -6.34
CA GLY A 149 -16.09 21.97 -7.67
C GLY A 149 -14.68 22.22 -8.22
N THR A 150 -14.15 21.27 -8.99
CA THR A 150 -12.78 21.41 -9.48
C THR A 150 -12.49 20.47 -10.64
N GLN A 151 -11.49 20.87 -11.41
CA GLN A 151 -10.84 20.04 -12.40
C GLN A 151 -9.34 20.01 -12.11
N PHE A 152 -8.81 18.83 -11.84
CA PHE A 152 -7.44 18.69 -11.36
C PHE A 152 -6.82 17.34 -11.70
N TYR A 153 -5.49 17.36 -11.73
CA TYR A 153 -4.64 16.23 -12.00
C TYR A 153 -4.00 15.74 -10.70
N ILE A 154 -3.83 14.42 -10.58
CA ILE A 154 -2.98 13.77 -9.59
C ILE A 154 -2.10 12.74 -10.32
N GLY A 155 -0.80 12.76 -10.08
CA GLY A 155 0.12 11.67 -10.36
C GLY A 155 0.64 11.09 -9.04
N VAL A 156 0.76 9.76 -8.96
CA VAL A 156 1.34 9.06 -7.81
C VAL A 156 2.45 8.13 -8.31
N ASP A 157 3.67 8.37 -7.84
CA ASP A 157 4.80 7.50 -8.12
C ASP A 157 4.69 6.20 -7.29
N PRO A 158 4.65 5.02 -7.92
CA PRO A 158 4.40 3.75 -7.23
C PRO A 158 5.55 3.30 -6.32
N ILE A 159 6.76 3.85 -6.48
CA ILE A 159 7.95 3.43 -5.74
C ILE A 159 8.13 4.30 -4.49
N THR A 160 7.99 5.61 -4.67
CA THR A 160 8.25 6.61 -3.64
C THR A 160 7.00 7.04 -2.90
N GLY A 161 5.81 6.86 -3.50
CA GLY A 161 4.57 7.46 -3.04
C GLY A 161 4.54 8.99 -3.20
N GLU A 162 5.52 9.58 -3.89
CA GLU A 162 5.51 11.00 -4.24
C GLU A 162 4.25 11.27 -5.06
N ILE A 163 3.48 12.28 -4.64
CA ILE A 163 2.33 12.75 -5.38
C ILE A 163 2.64 14.10 -6.00
N LYS A 164 2.09 14.30 -7.18
CA LYS A 164 2.05 15.59 -7.85
C LYS A 164 0.62 15.91 -8.17
N MET A 165 0.16 17.06 -7.71
CA MET A 165 -1.19 17.54 -7.98
C MET A 165 -1.12 18.88 -8.68
N ALA A 166 -1.92 19.07 -9.73
CA ALA A 166 -2.04 20.34 -10.44
C ALA A 166 -3.52 20.69 -10.66
N VAL A 167 -3.89 21.95 -10.44
CA VAL A 167 -5.29 22.40 -10.55
C VAL A 167 -5.50 23.16 -11.85
N GLY A 168 -6.51 22.77 -12.62
CA GLY A 168 -6.91 23.41 -13.87
C GLY A 168 -8.10 24.37 -13.72
N ALA A 169 -9.04 24.04 -12.83
CA ALA A 169 -10.17 24.89 -12.47
C ALA A 169 -10.64 24.60 -11.04
N GLY A 170 -11.31 25.56 -10.41
CA GLY A 170 -11.90 25.40 -9.07
C GLY A 170 -10.89 25.56 -7.92
N LYS A 171 -11.13 24.87 -6.80
CA LYS A 171 -10.26 24.91 -5.62
C LYS A 171 -10.14 23.54 -4.97
N VAL A 172 -8.90 23.12 -4.69
CA VAL A 172 -8.60 21.82 -4.08
C VAL A 172 -7.85 22.04 -2.77
N SER A 173 -8.24 21.35 -1.69
CA SER A 173 -7.42 21.29 -0.49
C SER A 173 -6.47 20.11 -0.56
N ALA A 174 -5.23 20.28 -0.11
CA ALA A 174 -4.28 19.20 0.14
C ALA A 174 -4.00 19.14 1.64
N SER A 175 -4.18 17.98 2.26
CA SER A 175 -3.85 17.76 3.66
C SER A 175 -2.93 16.56 3.86
N THR A 176 -1.98 16.70 4.78
CA THR A 176 -1.07 15.64 5.20
C THR A 176 -1.22 15.42 6.70
N VAL A 177 -1.03 14.18 7.15
CA VAL A 177 -1.02 13.85 8.57
C VAL A 177 0.39 13.39 8.93
N THR A 178 1.02 14.09 9.85
CA THR A 178 2.35 13.76 10.38
C THR A 178 2.20 13.17 11.77
N ASN A 179 2.84 12.02 12.01
CA ASN A 179 2.95 11.42 13.34
C ASN A 179 4.15 12.04 14.06
N ASN A 180 3.88 12.74 15.15
CA ASN A 180 4.90 13.35 15.98
C ASN A 180 5.62 12.29 16.85
N PRO A 181 6.86 12.56 17.30
CA PRO A 181 7.62 11.65 18.17
C PRO A 181 6.92 11.30 19.50
N ASP A 182 5.97 12.11 19.94
CA ASP A 182 5.15 11.92 21.14
C ASP A 182 3.87 11.11 20.89
N SER A 183 3.75 10.48 19.71
CA SER A 183 2.55 9.73 19.27
C SER A 183 1.29 10.59 19.06
N THR A 184 1.43 11.92 18.98
CA THR A 184 0.36 12.81 18.54
C THR A 184 0.33 12.93 17.02
N GLN A 185 -0.84 13.24 16.45
CA GLN A 185 -0.98 13.52 15.02
C GLN A 185 -1.16 15.02 14.81
N SER A 186 -0.42 15.57 13.84
CA SER A 186 -0.65 16.93 13.35
C SER A 186 -1.14 16.85 11.91
N SER A 187 -2.15 17.65 11.59
CA SER A 187 -2.66 17.78 10.23
C SER A 187 -2.27 19.15 9.69
N SER A 188 -1.58 19.16 8.55
CA SER A 188 -1.32 20.37 7.79
C SER A 188 -2.26 20.40 6.59
N ILE A 189 -2.81 21.57 6.28
CA ILE A 189 -3.72 21.76 5.13
C ILE A 189 -3.32 23.01 4.36
N THR A 190 -3.39 22.94 3.04
CA THR A 190 -3.27 24.09 2.14
C THR A 190 -4.31 24.00 1.05
N TYR A 191 -4.56 25.12 0.36
CA TYR A 191 -5.46 25.18 -0.79
C TYR A 191 -4.68 25.52 -2.06
N LEU A 192 -5.03 24.86 -3.15
CA LEU A 192 -4.52 25.11 -4.47
C LEU A 192 -5.62 25.71 -5.35
N TYR A 193 -5.19 26.65 -6.17
CA TYR A 193 -6.01 27.35 -7.17
C TYR A 193 -5.53 27.00 -8.58
N PRO A 194 -6.29 27.34 -9.63
CA PRO A 194 -5.89 27.03 -10.99
C PRO A 194 -4.49 27.57 -11.32
N THR A 195 -3.73 26.85 -12.14
CA THR A 195 -2.31 27.09 -12.48
C THR A 195 -1.31 26.83 -11.36
N GLN A 196 -1.77 26.36 -10.20
CA GLN A 196 -0.89 25.93 -9.11
C GLN A 196 -0.74 24.41 -9.10
N GLN A 197 0.41 23.98 -8.58
CA GLN A 197 0.73 22.59 -8.31
C GLN A 197 1.32 22.42 -6.91
N ILE A 198 1.34 21.18 -6.43
CA ILE A 198 2.05 20.80 -5.21
C ILE A 198 2.65 19.41 -5.40
N THR A 199 3.86 19.22 -4.88
CA THR A 199 4.52 17.92 -4.81
C THR A 199 4.64 17.50 -3.34
N LEU A 200 4.09 16.35 -2.97
CA LEU A 200 4.15 15.82 -1.60
C LEU A 200 4.83 14.45 -1.57
N ASP A 201 5.82 14.31 -0.70
CA ASP A 201 6.60 13.08 -0.48
C ASP A 201 6.62 12.81 1.02
N SER A 202 6.31 11.58 1.43
CA SER A 202 6.37 11.12 2.82
C SER A 202 7.75 11.30 3.47
N ARG A 203 8.81 11.44 2.66
CA ARG A 203 10.20 11.61 3.13
C ARG A 203 10.60 13.07 3.34
N ASP A 204 9.73 13.99 2.96
CA ASP A 204 9.94 15.43 3.02
C ASP A 204 8.72 16.11 3.69
N GLU A 205 8.37 15.64 4.89
CA GLU A 205 7.27 16.21 5.66
C GLU A 205 7.59 17.64 6.11
N THR A 206 6.60 18.52 5.97
CA THR A 206 6.64 19.92 6.41
C THR A 206 5.39 20.22 7.21
N ASN A 207 5.52 21.01 8.27
CA ASN A 207 4.38 21.47 9.06
C ASN A 207 3.57 22.55 8.34
N ASP A 208 4.13 23.15 7.28
CA ASP A 208 3.47 24.14 6.44
C ASP A 208 3.52 23.71 4.97
N LEU A 209 2.37 23.27 4.46
CA LEU A 209 2.21 22.83 3.06
C LEU A 209 2.16 24.00 2.07
N SER A 210 1.89 25.22 2.52
CA SER A 210 1.87 26.39 1.63
C SER A 210 3.25 26.66 1.01
N LEU A 211 4.32 26.26 1.71
CA LEU A 211 5.70 26.33 1.21
C LEU A 211 5.97 25.46 -0.01
N LYS A 212 5.12 24.45 -0.27
CA LYS A 212 5.24 23.50 -1.38
C LYS A 212 4.32 23.81 -2.57
N VAL A 213 3.45 24.81 -2.43
CA VAL A 213 2.60 25.24 -3.54
C VAL A 213 3.44 26.02 -4.54
N GLU A 214 3.46 25.59 -5.80
CA GLU A 214 4.28 26.17 -6.86
C GLU A 214 3.41 26.51 -8.08
N PHE A 215 3.93 27.34 -8.98
CA PHE A 215 3.33 27.50 -10.29
C PHE A 215 3.48 26.21 -11.11
N ILE A 216 2.48 25.86 -11.92
CA ILE A 216 2.48 24.62 -12.71
C ILE A 216 3.70 24.53 -13.64
N ASP A 217 4.42 23.42 -13.59
CA ASP A 217 5.46 23.06 -14.54
C ASP A 217 4.85 22.22 -15.67
N LEU A 218 4.60 22.87 -16.81
CA LEU A 218 3.96 22.23 -17.95
C LEU A 218 4.81 21.14 -18.58
N GLU A 219 6.14 21.27 -18.57
CA GLU A 219 7.01 20.26 -19.16
C GLU A 219 6.97 18.97 -18.32
N GLN A 220 7.08 19.12 -17.01
CA GLN A 220 6.93 18.01 -16.07
C GLN A 220 5.53 17.40 -16.14
N PHE A 221 4.49 18.23 -16.15
CA PHE A 221 3.11 17.77 -16.27
C PHE A 221 2.90 16.90 -17.52
N ILE A 222 3.36 17.34 -18.70
CA ILE A 222 3.22 16.56 -19.95
C ILE A 222 4.02 15.26 -19.92
N LYS A 223 5.18 15.25 -19.25
CA LYS A 223 5.98 14.04 -19.09
C LYS A 223 5.23 12.97 -18.29
N GLU A 224 4.57 13.39 -17.22
CA GLU A 224 3.93 12.49 -16.24
C GLU A 224 2.50 12.10 -16.63
N ALA A 225 1.70 13.05 -17.13
CA ALA A 225 0.34 12.80 -17.55
C ALA A 225 0.31 11.83 -18.74
N SER A 226 -0.60 10.85 -18.71
CA SER A 226 -0.85 9.99 -19.89
C SER A 226 -1.44 10.82 -21.05
N PRO A 227 -1.26 10.38 -22.31
CA PRO A 227 -1.91 11.02 -23.46
C PRO A 227 -3.41 11.19 -23.24
N GLU A 228 -4.10 10.17 -22.74
CA GLU A 228 -5.55 10.15 -22.53
C GLU A 228 -6.00 11.17 -21.47
N VAL A 229 -5.20 11.38 -20.43
CA VAL A 229 -5.43 12.46 -19.44
C VAL A 229 -5.33 13.84 -20.10
N ILE A 230 -4.34 14.04 -20.97
CA ILE A 230 -4.18 15.31 -21.70
C ILE A 230 -5.35 15.51 -22.67
N GLU A 231 -5.76 14.47 -23.39
CA GLU A 231 -6.93 14.54 -24.29
C GLU A 231 -8.20 14.95 -23.54
N GLU A 232 -8.46 14.32 -22.39
CA GLU A 232 -9.65 14.61 -21.59
C GLU A 232 -9.62 16.05 -21.04
N LEU A 233 -8.44 16.53 -20.63
CA LEU A 233 -8.24 17.92 -20.23
C LEU A 233 -8.56 18.90 -21.37
N ILE A 234 -8.10 18.64 -22.60
CA ILE A 234 -8.42 19.50 -23.77
C ILE A 234 -9.93 19.46 -24.06
N LYS A 235 -10.55 18.28 -24.04
CA LYS A 235 -11.98 18.08 -24.32
C LYS A 235 -12.91 18.77 -23.31
N ASN A 236 -12.43 19.04 -22.10
CA ASN A 236 -13.16 19.74 -21.03
C ASN A 236 -12.88 21.25 -20.95
N LYS A 237 -12.22 21.84 -21.97
CA LYS A 237 -11.93 23.29 -22.03
C LYS A 237 -13.14 24.17 -21.71
N ALA A 238 -14.33 23.86 -22.26
CA ALA A 238 -15.51 24.68 -22.08
C ALA A 238 -15.98 24.74 -20.62
N GLU A 239 -15.94 23.59 -19.93
CA GLU A 239 -16.27 23.46 -18.52
C GLU A 239 -15.23 24.15 -17.63
N ILE A 240 -13.93 24.02 -17.97
CA ILE A 240 -12.82 24.71 -17.30
C ILE A 240 -12.97 26.22 -17.41
N ASP A 241 -13.21 26.74 -18.61
CA ASP A 241 -13.38 28.18 -18.86
C ASP A 241 -14.55 28.73 -18.05
N LYS A 242 -15.69 28.02 -18.05
CA LYS A 242 -16.87 28.42 -17.30
C LYS A 242 -16.58 28.57 -15.81
N GLU A 243 -15.93 27.57 -15.21
CA GLU A 243 -15.61 27.59 -13.77
C GLU A 243 -14.56 28.67 -13.44
N ASN A 244 -13.58 28.86 -14.31
CA ASN A 244 -12.58 29.93 -14.17
C ASN A 244 -13.22 31.33 -14.30
N GLU A 245 -14.21 31.50 -15.17
CA GLU A 245 -14.96 32.76 -15.29
C GLU A 245 -15.79 33.06 -14.04
N GLU A 246 -16.45 32.05 -13.46
CA GLU A 246 -17.16 32.19 -12.19
C GLU A 246 -16.20 32.58 -11.05
N PHE A 247 -15.00 31.98 -11.03
CA PHE A 247 -13.93 32.34 -10.10
C PHE A 247 -13.47 33.80 -10.27
N ILE A 248 -13.19 34.23 -11.50
CA ILE A 248 -12.77 35.61 -11.79
C ILE A 248 -13.87 36.61 -11.42
N ALA A 249 -15.13 36.32 -11.74
CA ALA A 249 -16.27 37.17 -11.38
C ALA A 249 -16.43 37.31 -9.86
N LYS A 250 -16.24 36.20 -9.12
CA LYS A 250 -16.25 36.21 -7.66
C LYS A 250 -15.11 37.07 -7.11
N LYS A 251 -13.89 36.93 -7.63
CA LYS A 251 -12.73 37.71 -7.18
C LYS A 251 -12.84 39.20 -7.51
N ALA A 252 -13.38 39.55 -8.68
CA ALA A 252 -13.68 40.94 -9.03
C ALA A 252 -14.64 41.59 -8.02
N LYS A 253 -15.67 40.84 -7.59
CA LYS A 253 -16.61 41.30 -6.56
C LYS A 253 -15.93 41.46 -5.19
N GLU A 254 -15.08 40.51 -4.80
CA GLU A 254 -14.32 40.60 -3.54
C GLU A 254 -13.42 41.85 -3.50
N ILE A 255 -12.73 42.15 -4.61
CA ILE A 255 -11.92 43.37 -4.75
C ILE A 255 -12.79 44.63 -4.63
N ALA A 256 -13.94 44.67 -5.30
CA ALA A 256 -14.87 45.80 -5.22
C ALA A 256 -15.43 46.00 -3.79
N ASP A 257 -15.62 44.91 -3.05
CA ASP A 257 -16.06 44.91 -1.65
C ASP A 257 -14.90 45.19 -0.65
N GLY A 258 -13.67 45.41 -1.14
CA GLY A 258 -12.48 45.63 -0.29
C GLY A 258 -11.99 44.40 0.47
N LYS A 259 -12.41 43.19 0.05
CA LYS A 259 -11.98 41.91 0.64
C LYS A 259 -10.77 41.39 -0.13
N ILE A 260 -9.63 41.30 0.53
CA ILE A 260 -8.41 40.70 -0.02
C ILE A 260 -8.20 39.35 0.66
N ASP A 261 -8.10 38.30 -0.16
CA ASP A 261 -7.84 36.92 0.27
C ASP A 261 -6.32 36.69 0.27
N ASN A 262 -5.76 36.31 1.43
CA ASN A 262 -4.33 36.07 1.62
C ASN A 262 -3.99 34.56 1.58
N GLY A 263 -4.58 33.85 0.62
CA GLY A 263 -4.27 32.45 0.35
C GLY A 263 -2.97 32.27 -0.45
N SER A 264 -2.75 31.05 -0.94
CA SER A 264 -1.66 30.75 -1.88
C SER A 264 -1.74 31.52 -3.21
N LEU A 265 -2.92 32.06 -3.55
CA LEU A 265 -3.14 32.95 -4.69
C LEU A 265 -3.53 34.34 -4.19
N THR A 266 -2.62 35.30 -4.36
CA THR A 266 -2.75 36.67 -3.87
C THR A 266 -3.25 37.59 -4.97
N ILE A 267 -4.49 38.09 -4.85
CA ILE A 267 -5.10 39.02 -5.82
C ILE A 267 -5.46 40.32 -5.09
N LYS A 268 -4.67 41.37 -5.32
CA LYS A 268 -4.76 42.64 -4.56
C LYS A 268 -5.59 43.71 -5.26
N ASP A 269 -5.60 43.69 -6.59
CA ASP A 269 -6.24 44.69 -7.42
C ASP A 269 -6.67 44.08 -8.76
N GLN A 270 -7.32 44.91 -9.58
CA GLN A 270 -7.81 44.50 -10.89
C GLN A 270 -6.67 44.14 -11.86
N ALA A 271 -5.51 44.80 -11.78
CA ALA A 271 -4.40 44.52 -12.68
C ALA A 271 -3.82 43.12 -12.40
N GLU A 272 -3.75 42.73 -11.13
CA GLU A 272 -3.33 41.38 -10.75
C GLU A 272 -4.40 40.34 -11.13
N LEU A 273 -5.69 40.66 -10.95
CA LEU A 273 -6.78 39.80 -11.42
C LEU A 273 -6.74 39.58 -12.94
N ASP A 274 -6.39 40.60 -13.72
CA ASP A 274 -6.27 40.51 -15.18
C ASP A 274 -5.11 39.59 -15.60
N LYS A 275 -3.98 39.61 -14.88
CA LYS A 275 -2.88 38.66 -15.11
C LYS A 275 -3.30 37.22 -14.80
N VAL A 276 -3.97 37.01 -13.67
CA VAL A 276 -4.51 35.69 -13.30
C VAL A 276 -5.46 35.22 -14.39
N LYS A 277 -6.41 36.07 -14.80
CA LYS A 277 -7.34 35.76 -15.90
C LYS A 277 -6.60 35.38 -17.19
N GLN A 278 -5.57 36.12 -17.57
CA GLN A 278 -4.75 35.79 -18.75
C GLN A 278 -4.19 34.37 -18.65
N ASN A 279 -3.65 33.98 -17.50
CA ASN A 279 -3.13 32.64 -17.32
C ASN A 279 -4.23 31.58 -17.43
N LEU A 280 -5.40 31.82 -16.83
CA LEU A 280 -6.54 30.88 -16.92
C LEU A 280 -6.99 30.70 -18.37
N ASP A 281 -7.14 31.80 -19.11
CA ASP A 281 -7.56 31.79 -20.52
C ASP A 281 -6.56 31.02 -21.42
N ASN A 282 -5.27 31.00 -21.03
CA ASN A 282 -4.18 30.45 -21.84
C ASN A 282 -3.64 29.10 -21.33
N LEU A 283 -4.08 28.59 -20.17
CA LEU A 283 -3.55 27.36 -19.56
C LEU A 283 -3.66 26.15 -20.51
N ILE A 284 -4.87 25.86 -20.98
CA ILE A 284 -5.13 24.68 -21.82
C ILE A 284 -4.42 24.79 -23.18
N GLY A 285 -4.30 26.00 -23.72
CA GLY A 285 -3.55 26.22 -24.96
C GLY A 285 -2.06 25.99 -24.82
N ASN A 286 -1.47 26.39 -23.69
CA ASN A 286 -0.07 26.10 -23.40
C ASN A 286 0.16 24.60 -23.15
N ILE A 287 -0.77 23.92 -22.49
CA ILE A 287 -0.73 22.46 -22.33
C ILE A 287 -0.77 21.76 -23.68
N ALA A 288 -1.67 22.16 -24.59
CA ALA A 288 -1.73 21.61 -25.94
C ALA A 288 -0.43 21.86 -26.74
N LYS A 289 0.13 23.07 -26.67
CA LYS A 289 1.43 23.40 -27.27
C LYS A 289 2.55 22.52 -26.72
N GLN A 290 2.63 22.37 -25.40
CA GLN A 290 3.65 21.58 -24.73
C GLN A 290 3.51 20.08 -25.03
N ALA A 291 2.28 19.57 -25.14
CA ALA A 291 2.00 18.19 -25.53
C ALA A 291 2.51 17.87 -26.95
N ILE A 292 2.31 18.80 -27.91
CA ILE A 292 2.87 18.69 -29.25
C ILE A 292 4.40 18.76 -29.21
N ALA A 293 4.96 19.75 -28.50
CA ALA A 293 6.40 19.94 -28.42
C ALA A 293 7.12 18.74 -27.77
N GLY A 294 6.51 18.13 -26.76
CA GLY A 294 7.00 16.93 -26.10
C GLY A 294 6.76 15.62 -26.86
N ASN A 295 6.22 15.66 -28.09
CA ASN A 295 5.80 14.50 -28.88
C ASN A 295 4.87 13.54 -28.12
N LYS A 296 4.09 14.07 -27.17
CA LYS A 296 3.14 13.29 -26.37
C LYS A 296 1.86 13.01 -27.15
N ILE A 297 1.42 14.00 -27.92
CA ILE A 297 0.30 13.93 -28.86
C ILE A 297 0.77 14.59 -30.16
N ASP A 298 0.57 13.92 -31.30
CA ASP A 298 0.93 14.47 -32.58
C ASP A 298 0.01 15.65 -32.99
N LYS A 299 0.48 16.47 -33.93
CA LYS A 299 -0.21 17.70 -34.32
C LYS A 299 -1.60 17.44 -34.92
N ASP A 300 -1.78 16.39 -35.70
CA ASP A 300 -3.05 16.13 -36.38
C ASP A 300 -4.11 15.62 -35.39
N THR A 301 -3.70 14.74 -34.47
CA THR A 301 -4.55 14.31 -33.35
C THR A 301 -4.91 15.50 -32.46
N MET A 302 -3.96 16.37 -32.13
CA MET A 302 -4.23 17.57 -31.34
C MET A 302 -5.22 18.52 -32.03
N ASN A 303 -5.09 18.74 -33.35
CA ASN A 303 -6.04 19.57 -34.10
C ASN A 303 -7.47 19.01 -34.01
N LYS A 304 -7.65 17.69 -34.11
CA LYS A 304 -8.98 17.06 -33.96
C LYS A 304 -9.55 17.26 -32.56
N LEU A 305 -8.74 17.10 -31.52
CA LEU A 305 -9.15 17.33 -30.13
C LEU A 305 -9.58 18.78 -29.91
N ILE A 306 -8.84 19.74 -30.47
CA ILE A 306 -9.18 21.16 -30.42
C ILE A 306 -10.49 21.43 -31.15
N ASP A 307 -10.71 20.84 -32.32
CA ASP A 307 -11.97 20.97 -33.05
C ASP A 307 -13.16 20.41 -32.25
N GLU A 308 -12.98 19.27 -31.58
CA GLU A 308 -13.98 18.68 -30.69
C GLU A 308 -14.28 19.57 -29.47
N ALA A 309 -13.26 20.08 -28.80
CA ALA A 309 -13.42 21.00 -27.68
C ALA A 309 -14.15 22.28 -28.12
N ASN A 310 -13.77 22.85 -29.27
CA ASN A 310 -14.35 24.07 -29.83
C ASN A 310 -15.82 23.93 -30.23
N LYS A 311 -16.33 22.71 -30.48
CA LYS A 311 -17.77 22.48 -30.72
C LYS A 311 -18.62 22.81 -29.49
N LYS A 312 -18.05 22.68 -28.27
CA LYS A 312 -18.74 22.99 -27.00
C LYS A 312 -18.67 24.48 -26.62
N ILE A 313 -17.89 25.28 -27.35
CA ILE A 313 -17.65 26.70 -27.04
C ILE A 313 -18.42 27.58 -28.05
N THR A 314 -19.42 28.31 -27.54
CA THR A 314 -20.28 29.17 -28.36
C THR A 314 -19.64 30.52 -28.69
N ASP A 315 -18.86 31.09 -27.76
CA ASP A 315 -18.13 32.34 -27.97
C ASP A 315 -16.88 32.10 -28.84
N GLN A 316 -16.86 32.69 -30.04
CA GLN A 316 -15.76 32.53 -30.98
C GLN A 316 -14.43 33.06 -30.44
N ASN A 317 -14.44 34.04 -29.54
CA ASN A 317 -13.21 34.61 -28.97
C ASN A 317 -12.59 33.71 -27.90
N LYS A 318 -13.35 32.74 -27.37
CA LYS A 318 -12.90 31.79 -26.35
C LYS A 318 -12.48 30.44 -26.92
N LYS A 319 -12.73 30.22 -28.22
CA LYS A 319 -12.28 29.01 -28.89
C LYS A 319 -10.77 28.87 -28.80
N LEU A 320 -10.34 27.65 -28.54
CA LEU A 320 -8.94 27.30 -28.45
C LEU A 320 -8.29 27.42 -29.85
N ASP A 321 -7.34 28.35 -29.95
CA ASP A 321 -6.56 28.65 -31.15
C ASP A 321 -5.08 28.76 -30.75
N LEU A 322 -4.29 27.74 -31.10
CA LEU A 322 -2.87 27.66 -30.71
C LEU A 322 -2.02 28.81 -31.24
N THR A 323 -2.46 29.52 -32.28
CA THR A 323 -1.71 30.67 -32.82
C THR A 323 -1.84 31.92 -31.96
N LYS A 324 -2.88 31.99 -31.11
CA LYS A 324 -3.19 33.14 -30.23
C LYS A 324 -2.85 32.91 -28.76
N VAL A 325 -2.39 31.71 -28.40
CA VAL A 325 -2.01 31.37 -27.03
C VAL A 325 -0.80 32.18 -26.60
N LYS A 326 -0.97 32.96 -25.53
CA LYS A 326 0.09 33.69 -24.83
C LYS A 326 0.76 32.80 -23.79
N ASP A 327 2.02 33.08 -23.49
CA ASP A 327 2.74 32.39 -22.43
C ASP A 327 2.14 32.72 -21.05
N LEU A 328 2.30 31.79 -20.12
CA LEU A 328 1.84 31.95 -18.74
C LEU A 328 2.77 32.89 -17.96
N ASP A 329 2.19 33.89 -17.30
CA ASP A 329 2.90 34.79 -16.40
C ASP A 329 3.06 34.13 -15.02
N LYS A 330 4.25 33.64 -14.71
CA LYS A 330 4.56 32.97 -13.43
C LYS A 330 4.42 33.90 -12.21
N THR A 331 4.32 35.21 -12.40
CA THR A 331 4.12 36.18 -11.32
C THR A 331 2.65 36.44 -11.01
N ALA A 332 1.73 35.96 -11.86
CA ALA A 332 0.30 36.18 -11.67
C ALA A 332 -0.22 35.53 -10.39
N GLY A 333 -0.83 36.32 -9.53
CA GLY A 333 -1.35 35.90 -8.23
C GLY A 333 -0.26 35.57 -7.20
N VAL A 334 0.98 36.00 -7.44
CA VAL A 334 2.12 35.75 -6.54
C VAL A 334 2.56 37.04 -5.86
N ASP A 335 2.62 37.03 -4.52
CA ASP A 335 3.28 38.10 -3.77
C ASP A 335 4.79 37.87 -3.78
N ALA A 336 5.54 38.76 -4.43
CA ALA A 336 6.99 38.63 -4.60
C ALA A 336 7.78 38.59 -3.28
N GLU A 337 7.32 39.29 -2.25
CA GLU A 337 7.98 39.29 -0.94
C GLU A 337 7.65 37.99 -0.19
N LEU A 338 6.40 37.55 -0.22
CA LEU A 338 6.00 36.27 0.36
C LEU A 338 6.70 35.09 -0.34
N GLU A 339 6.83 35.12 -1.67
CA GLU A 339 7.51 34.08 -2.44
C GLU A 339 9.00 34.03 -2.12
N LYS A 340 9.65 35.19 -1.97
CA LYS A 340 11.05 35.26 -1.52
C LYS A 340 11.22 34.69 -0.10
N GLN A 341 10.31 35.01 0.81
CA GLN A 341 10.32 34.45 2.17
C GLN A 341 10.09 32.95 2.16
N LYS A 342 9.16 32.46 1.34
CA LYS A 342 8.89 31.04 1.13
C LYS A 342 10.10 30.29 0.59
N GLN A 343 10.79 30.84 -0.41
CA GLN A 343 12.02 30.24 -0.96
C GLN A 343 13.14 30.19 0.09
N ALA A 344 13.36 31.27 0.84
CA ALA A 344 14.35 31.29 1.91
C ALA A 344 14.02 30.30 3.05
N ALA A 345 12.73 30.17 3.41
CA ALA A 345 12.27 29.21 4.40
C ALA A 345 12.47 27.76 3.92
N LEU A 346 12.14 27.46 2.67
CA LEU A 346 12.32 26.14 2.07
C LEU A 346 13.79 25.75 1.96
N GLU A 347 14.68 26.68 1.58
CA GLU A 347 16.12 26.44 1.54
C GLU A 347 16.68 26.14 2.93
N LYS A 348 16.27 26.93 3.94
CA LYS A 348 16.65 26.69 5.34
C LYS A 348 16.15 25.33 5.84
N LEU A 349 14.92 24.95 5.51
CA LEU A 349 14.34 23.65 5.88
C LEU A 349 15.12 22.49 5.24
N LYS A 350 15.42 22.57 3.93
CA LYS A 350 16.22 21.57 3.22
C LYS A 350 17.63 21.44 3.80
N ALA A 351 18.26 22.55 4.17
CA ALA A 351 19.56 22.54 4.83
C ALA A 351 19.51 21.86 6.20
N GLU A 352 18.47 22.12 7.01
CA GLU A 352 18.29 21.47 8.31
C GLU A 352 18.04 19.96 8.19
N GLN A 353 17.16 19.55 7.28
CA GLN A 353 16.90 18.13 7.00
C GLN A 353 18.16 17.41 6.50
N THR A 354 18.93 18.04 5.61
CA THR A 354 20.19 17.48 5.10
C THR A 354 21.19 17.29 6.24
N LYS A 355 21.31 18.27 7.14
CA LYS A 355 22.16 18.17 8.32
C LYS A 355 21.71 17.03 9.25
N LYS A 356 20.42 16.90 9.53
CA LYS A 356 19.86 15.79 10.34
C LYS A 356 20.16 14.42 9.72
N LYS A 357 19.92 14.26 8.40
CA LYS A 357 20.23 13.02 7.67
C LYS A 357 21.72 12.66 7.74
N GLN A 358 22.61 13.64 7.60
CA GLN A 358 24.05 13.43 7.74
C GLN A 358 24.46 13.02 9.17
N GLU A 359 23.87 13.63 10.20
CA GLU A 359 24.12 13.27 11.60
C GLU A 359 23.62 11.86 11.93
N GLU A 360 22.43 11.48 11.43
CA GLU A 360 21.89 10.13 11.56
C GLU A 360 22.75 9.09 10.83
N ALA A 361 23.17 9.38 9.60
CA ALA A 361 24.07 8.49 8.85
C ALA A 361 25.39 8.27 9.60
N LYS A 362 25.98 9.32 10.19
CA LYS A 362 27.17 9.22 11.05
C LYS A 362 26.92 8.36 12.29
N LYS A 363 25.77 8.51 12.95
CA LYS A 363 25.39 7.68 14.11
C LYS A 363 25.20 6.21 13.71
N GLN A 364 24.54 5.95 12.59
CA GLN A 364 24.34 4.59 12.07
C GLN A 364 25.67 3.92 11.72
N GLU A 365 26.59 4.65 11.09
CA GLU A 365 27.93 4.15 10.78
C GLU A 365 28.72 3.83 12.05
N ALA A 366 28.68 4.72 13.05
CA ALA A 366 29.31 4.44 14.36
C ALA A 366 28.71 3.21 15.06
N LEU A 367 27.39 3.00 14.95
CA LEU A 367 26.71 1.80 15.47
C LEU A 367 27.13 0.54 14.72
N LYS A 368 27.24 0.59 13.38
CA LYS A 368 27.74 -0.53 12.57
C LYS A 368 29.16 -0.93 12.98
N GLN A 369 30.03 0.05 13.20
CA GLN A 369 31.41 -0.20 13.66
C GLN A 369 31.45 -0.84 15.05
N LYS A 370 30.63 -0.34 15.99
CA LYS A 370 30.49 -0.95 17.33
C LYS A 370 29.96 -2.39 17.26
N LEU A 371 28.96 -2.64 16.41
CA LEU A 371 28.40 -3.97 16.20
C LEU A 371 29.44 -4.93 15.60
N ALA A 372 30.20 -4.49 14.61
CA ALA A 372 31.28 -5.27 14.01
C ALA A 372 32.38 -5.63 15.04
N ALA A 373 32.77 -4.67 15.89
CA ALA A 373 33.73 -4.92 16.97
C ALA A 373 33.19 -5.92 18.00
N ALA A 374 31.91 -5.82 18.38
CA ALA A 374 31.27 -6.74 19.31
C ALA A 374 31.16 -8.17 18.74
N LEU A 375 30.83 -8.30 17.45
CA LEU A 375 30.79 -9.60 16.76
C LEU A 375 32.17 -10.26 16.73
N LYS A 376 33.23 -9.50 16.44
CA LYS A 376 34.60 -9.99 16.47
C LYS A 376 35.01 -10.46 17.86
N ALA A 377 34.72 -9.69 18.90
CA ALA A 377 35.02 -10.07 20.28
C ALA A 377 34.29 -11.37 20.69
N LEU A 378 33.04 -11.54 20.28
CA LEU A 378 32.25 -12.74 20.53
C LEU A 378 32.79 -13.97 19.78
N GLU A 379 33.31 -13.79 18.57
CA GLU A 379 33.98 -14.85 17.81
C GLU A 379 35.30 -15.29 18.47
N GLU A 380 36.11 -14.34 18.94
CA GLU A 380 37.32 -14.61 19.70
C GLU A 380 37.03 -15.35 21.03
N GLU A 381 35.94 -14.98 21.73
CA GLU A 381 35.50 -15.66 22.94
C GLU A 381 35.04 -17.10 22.66
N LYS A 382 34.24 -17.31 21.60
CA LYS A 382 33.85 -18.66 21.16
C LYS A 382 35.06 -19.53 20.83
N ALA A 383 36.06 -18.98 20.14
CA ALA A 383 37.29 -19.71 19.83
C ALA A 383 38.06 -20.12 21.09
N LYS A 384 38.15 -19.23 22.10
CA LYS A 384 38.76 -19.54 23.40
C LYS A 384 38.01 -20.66 24.12
N ILE A 385 36.68 -20.60 24.16
CA ILE A 385 35.84 -21.64 24.78
C ILE A 385 36.05 -22.99 24.06
N ALA A 386 36.06 -23.01 22.73
CA ALA A 386 36.30 -24.22 21.95
C ALA A 386 37.70 -24.83 22.22
N ALA A 387 38.73 -23.99 22.30
CA ALA A 387 40.08 -24.43 22.64
C ALA A 387 40.18 -24.98 24.07
N ALA A 388 39.53 -24.32 25.03
CA ALA A 388 39.47 -24.78 26.42
C ALA A 388 38.75 -26.14 26.54
N ASN A 389 37.62 -26.32 25.85
CA ASN A 389 36.89 -27.59 25.81
C ASN A 389 37.74 -28.71 25.22
N LYS A 390 38.43 -28.46 24.10
CA LYS A 390 39.34 -29.44 23.47
C LYS A 390 40.51 -29.83 24.37
N ALA A 391 41.07 -28.86 25.10
CA ALA A 391 42.14 -29.12 26.06
C ALA A 391 41.65 -29.94 27.28
N ALA A 392 40.45 -29.64 27.78
CA ALA A 392 39.82 -30.39 28.86
C ALA A 392 39.53 -31.85 28.44
N GLU A 393 39.03 -32.05 27.22
CA GLU A 393 38.79 -33.38 26.66
C GLU A 393 40.08 -34.20 26.50
N ALA A 394 41.14 -33.58 25.96
CA ALA A 394 42.45 -34.23 25.84
C ALA A 394 43.03 -34.64 27.21
N LYS A 395 42.87 -33.78 28.23
CA LYS A 395 43.28 -34.09 29.60
C LYS A 395 42.48 -35.25 30.18
N ALA A 396 41.16 -35.26 30.01
CA ALA A 396 40.30 -36.35 30.48
C ALA A 396 40.66 -37.69 29.82
N GLN A 397 40.98 -37.70 28.52
CA GLN A 397 41.44 -38.90 27.80
C GLN A 397 42.81 -39.39 28.31
N ALA A 398 43.76 -38.48 28.58
CA ALA A 398 45.05 -38.83 29.15
C ALA A 398 44.91 -39.43 30.57
N ASP A 399 44.07 -38.83 31.41
CA ASP A 399 43.79 -39.32 32.77
C ASP A 399 43.11 -40.71 32.74
N ALA A 400 42.15 -40.92 31.82
CA ALA A 400 41.52 -42.23 31.62
C ALA A 400 42.51 -43.30 31.13
N THR A 401 43.42 -42.92 30.22
CA THR A 401 44.46 -43.84 29.70
C THR A 401 45.48 -44.22 30.78
N ASN A 402 45.81 -43.30 31.68
CA ASN A 402 46.69 -43.60 32.82
C ASN A 402 46.03 -44.54 33.83
N LYS A 403 44.74 -44.37 34.12
CA LYS A 403 43.97 -45.31 34.97
C LYS A 403 43.90 -46.72 34.37
N LEU A 404 43.71 -46.85 33.05
CA LEU A 404 43.73 -48.14 32.36
C LEU A 404 45.11 -48.84 32.38
N LYS A 405 46.20 -48.10 32.55
CA LYS A 405 47.55 -48.66 32.72
C LYS A 405 47.84 -49.07 34.16
N GLU A 406 47.20 -48.45 35.14
CA GLU A 406 47.27 -48.86 36.55
C GLU A 406 46.43 -50.12 36.83
N ASP A 407 45.30 -50.31 36.13
CA ASP A 407 44.43 -51.49 36.28
C ASP A 407 44.99 -52.77 35.62
N ASN A 408 46.06 -52.70 34.83
CA ASN A 408 46.63 -53.86 34.12
C ASN A 408 47.70 -54.63 34.93
N LYS A 409 47.66 -54.52 36.26
CA LYS A 409 48.60 -55.17 37.18
C LYS A 409 47.95 -56.26 38.04
N THR A 410 47.00 -57.04 37.51
CA THR A 410 46.59 -58.33 38.09
C THR A 410 45.78 -59.18 37.10
N THR A 411 46.21 -60.41 36.84
CA THR A 411 45.54 -61.50 36.08
C THR A 411 45.54 -62.77 36.98
N PRO A 412 44.93 -63.92 36.62
CA PRO A 412 43.64 -64.24 35.97
C PRO A 412 42.87 -65.37 36.73
N GLN A 413 41.59 -65.66 36.40
CA GLN A 413 41.11 -67.07 36.35
C GLN A 413 39.76 -67.29 35.63
N THR A 414 39.73 -68.42 34.92
CA THR A 414 38.77 -69.07 34.02
C THR A 414 37.51 -69.68 34.69
N THR A 415 36.39 -69.78 33.96
CA THR A 415 35.77 -71.05 33.44
C THR A 415 34.41 -70.84 32.73
N THR A 416 34.26 -71.43 31.53
CA THR A 416 33.10 -72.13 30.87
C THR A 416 31.65 -71.62 31.04
N GLY A 417 30.73 -71.60 30.05
CA GLY A 417 30.63 -72.12 28.68
C GLY A 417 29.17 -72.04 28.16
N ASN A 418 28.96 -72.36 26.87
CA ASN A 418 27.70 -72.49 26.07
C ASN A 418 26.87 -71.20 25.84
N GLY A 419 26.29 -70.87 24.68
CA GLY A 419 25.95 -71.48 23.37
C GLY A 419 24.87 -70.50 22.82
N ASN A 420 24.54 -70.30 21.55
CA ASN A 420 24.59 -71.06 20.32
C ASN A 420 24.27 -70.04 19.21
N SER A 421 24.89 -70.15 18.04
CA SER A 421 24.38 -69.57 16.79
C SER A 421 23.75 -70.71 15.98
N PRO A 422 22.80 -70.40 15.08
CA PRO A 422 23.10 -70.80 13.71
C PRO A 422 22.80 -69.70 12.70
N SER A 423 23.75 -69.56 11.78
CA SER A 423 23.56 -69.10 10.42
C SER A 423 22.64 -70.05 9.65
N ASP A 424 21.83 -69.50 8.74
CA ASP A 424 21.48 -70.24 7.53
C ASP A 424 21.55 -69.32 6.31
N SER A 425 22.14 -69.85 5.25
CA SER A 425 22.43 -69.18 3.98
C SER A 425 21.82 -69.97 2.83
N SER A 426 21.04 -69.30 1.97
CA SER A 426 20.87 -69.55 0.53
C SER A 426 19.89 -68.47 0.02
N GLY A 427 20.03 -67.80 -1.11
CA GLY A 427 20.81 -68.02 -2.33
C GLY A 427 19.85 -68.07 -3.52
N GLY A 428 19.59 -66.95 -4.21
CA GLY A 428 18.84 -66.92 -5.49
C GLY A 428 18.38 -65.54 -5.99
N SER A 429 19.17 -64.92 -6.89
CA SER A 429 18.84 -64.23 -8.17
C SER A 429 17.36 -63.89 -8.45
N SER A 430 16.90 -62.76 -9.03
CA SER A 430 17.45 -61.57 -9.70
C SER A 430 16.24 -60.74 -10.20
N ASP A 431 16.14 -59.44 -9.85
CA ASP A 431 15.81 -58.34 -10.77
C ASP A 431 15.86 -56.98 -10.04
N PRO A 432 16.39 -55.89 -10.65
CA PRO A 432 16.60 -54.62 -9.98
C PRO A 432 15.39 -53.71 -10.20
N ASN A 433 14.55 -53.54 -9.18
CA ASN A 433 13.72 -52.35 -9.10
C ASN A 433 14.48 -51.33 -8.23
N PRO A 434 14.79 -50.12 -8.75
CA PRO A 434 15.41 -49.10 -7.91
C PRO A 434 14.45 -48.77 -6.75
N PRO A 435 14.94 -48.63 -5.51
CA PRO A 435 14.07 -48.15 -4.44
C PRO A 435 13.59 -46.76 -4.85
N THR A 436 12.29 -46.63 -5.06
CA THR A 436 11.65 -45.33 -5.23
C THR A 436 11.94 -44.53 -3.97
N GLN A 437 12.82 -43.52 -4.08
CA GLN A 437 13.05 -42.58 -3.00
C GLN A 437 11.68 -42.02 -2.58
N PRO A 438 11.33 -41.99 -1.29
CA PRO A 438 10.10 -41.36 -0.85
C PRO A 438 10.13 -39.91 -1.34
N VAL A 439 9.12 -39.52 -2.11
CA VAL A 439 8.98 -38.16 -2.64
C VAL A 439 8.93 -37.21 -1.44
N ALA A 440 9.98 -36.42 -1.26
CA ALA A 440 10.07 -35.49 -0.14
C ALA A 440 8.95 -34.43 -0.29
N ILE A 441 8.07 -34.35 0.70
CA ILE A 441 6.91 -33.45 0.68
C ILE A 441 7.32 -32.15 1.37
N PRO A 442 7.17 -30.98 0.72
CA PRO A 442 7.52 -29.71 1.34
C PRO A 442 6.73 -29.48 2.63
N LYS A 443 7.43 -29.03 3.67
CA LYS A 443 6.86 -28.86 5.02
C LYS A 443 7.28 -27.54 5.63
N VAL A 444 6.37 -26.99 6.42
CA VAL A 444 6.60 -25.80 7.25
C VAL A 444 6.41 -26.21 8.70
N SER A 445 7.37 -25.89 9.56
CA SER A 445 7.26 -26.16 11.00
C SER A 445 7.60 -24.93 11.81
N LEU A 446 6.88 -24.74 12.91
CA LEU A 446 7.18 -23.70 13.89
C LEU A 446 7.95 -24.31 15.06
N THR A 447 8.95 -23.58 15.55
CA THR A 447 9.60 -23.84 16.84
C THR A 447 9.48 -22.60 17.71
N ALA A 448 9.44 -22.78 19.02
CA ALA A 448 9.41 -21.66 19.96
C ALA A 448 10.40 -21.91 21.09
N ASP A 449 11.33 -20.99 21.25
CA ASP A 449 12.37 -21.05 22.28
C ASP A 449 12.15 -19.92 23.27
N LYS A 450 11.89 -20.25 24.55
CA LYS A 450 11.65 -19.24 25.59
C LYS A 450 12.95 -18.45 25.85
N THR A 451 12.89 -17.13 25.76
CA THR A 451 14.05 -16.23 25.93
C THR A 451 14.01 -15.41 27.21
N GLY A 452 12.86 -15.37 27.89
CA GLY A 452 12.66 -14.64 29.14
C GLY A 452 11.33 -15.02 29.80
N SER A 453 10.94 -14.30 30.86
CA SER A 453 9.66 -14.53 31.54
C SER A 453 8.47 -14.35 30.60
N ASN A 454 8.48 -13.27 29.82
CA ASN A 454 7.38 -12.86 28.94
C ASN A 454 7.84 -12.76 27.46
N THR A 455 8.95 -13.41 27.09
CA THR A 455 9.52 -13.35 25.74
C THR A 455 9.92 -14.73 25.21
N PHE A 456 9.74 -14.92 23.92
CA PHE A 456 10.17 -16.13 23.21
C PHE A 456 10.54 -15.83 21.76
N ASP A 457 11.43 -16.64 21.21
CA ASP A 457 11.84 -16.60 19.80
C ASP A 457 11.05 -17.66 19.02
N LEU A 458 10.27 -17.23 18.03
CA LEU A 458 9.51 -18.11 17.13
C LEU A 458 10.32 -18.39 15.86
N GLY A 459 10.82 -19.61 15.70
CA GLY A 459 11.48 -20.07 14.49
C GLY A 459 10.49 -20.59 13.45
N ILE A 460 10.58 -20.10 12.23
CA ILE A 460 9.88 -20.68 11.07
C ILE A 460 10.89 -21.50 10.29
N LYS A 461 10.62 -22.80 10.12
CA LYS A 461 11.50 -23.72 9.38
C LYS A 461 10.81 -24.27 8.14
N LEU A 462 11.57 -24.37 7.06
CA LEU A 462 11.15 -24.98 5.80
C LEU A 462 11.96 -26.26 5.58
N SER A 463 11.29 -27.31 5.12
CA SER A 463 11.93 -28.59 4.79
C SER A 463 11.45 -29.08 3.43
N ASP A 464 12.38 -29.67 2.68
CA ASP A 464 12.11 -30.46 1.48
C ASP A 464 11.51 -29.69 0.28
N PHE A 465 11.93 -28.43 0.13
CA PHE A 465 11.65 -27.60 -1.06
C PHE A 465 12.77 -27.78 -2.09
N THR A 466 12.64 -28.78 -2.95
CA THR A 466 13.69 -29.16 -3.91
C THR A 466 13.12 -29.28 -5.32
N GLY A 467 13.99 -29.28 -6.33
CA GLY A 467 13.58 -29.46 -7.74
C GLY A 467 12.62 -28.38 -8.24
N ASP A 468 11.49 -28.82 -8.80
CA ASP A 468 10.38 -27.98 -9.28
C ASP A 468 9.64 -27.26 -8.15
N LYS A 469 9.94 -27.59 -6.89
CA LYS A 469 9.43 -26.94 -5.68
C LYS A 469 10.50 -26.13 -4.96
N SER A 470 11.58 -25.75 -5.64
CA SER A 470 12.59 -24.84 -5.11
C SER A 470 12.05 -23.42 -4.92
N ILE A 471 12.60 -22.68 -3.97
CA ILE A 471 12.03 -21.45 -3.43
C ILE A 471 12.65 -20.21 -4.09
N TYR A 472 11.81 -19.34 -4.63
CA TYR A 472 12.18 -17.99 -5.06
C TYR A 472 11.74 -16.91 -4.05
N ALA A 473 10.54 -17.08 -3.48
CA ALA A 473 9.98 -16.18 -2.48
C ALA A 473 9.10 -16.95 -1.50
N VAL A 474 8.95 -16.43 -0.30
CA VAL A 474 8.10 -16.98 0.77
C VAL A 474 7.33 -15.86 1.42
N GLU A 475 6.03 -16.05 1.63
CA GLU A 475 5.18 -15.21 2.47
C GLU A 475 4.47 -16.10 3.49
N VAL A 476 4.62 -15.81 4.77
CA VAL A 476 4.03 -16.55 5.88
C VAL A 476 3.12 -15.63 6.67
N HIS A 477 1.86 -16.02 6.81
CA HIS A 477 0.89 -15.37 7.68
C HIS A 477 0.80 -16.15 8.98
N LEU A 478 1.17 -15.53 10.09
CA LEU A 478 1.06 -16.08 11.43
C LEU A 478 -0.16 -15.50 12.13
N LEU A 479 -1.02 -16.37 12.67
CA LEU A 479 -2.19 -15.99 13.47
C LEU A 479 -1.91 -16.32 14.93
N TYR A 480 -2.10 -15.35 15.81
CA TYR A 480 -1.82 -15.47 17.24
C TYR A 480 -2.73 -14.62 18.12
N SER A 481 -2.72 -14.96 19.41
CA SER A 481 -3.55 -14.31 20.43
C SER A 481 -3.19 -12.83 20.61
N PRO A 482 -4.16 -11.93 20.83
CA PRO A 482 -3.90 -10.50 21.04
C PRO A 482 -2.98 -10.18 22.24
N SER A 483 -2.83 -11.11 23.18
CA SER A 483 -2.01 -10.98 24.40
C SER A 483 -0.50 -11.06 24.15
N ILE A 484 -0.09 -11.41 22.93
CA ILE A 484 1.32 -11.35 22.48
C ILE A 484 1.47 -10.43 21.27
N GLY A 485 2.69 -9.97 21.03
CA GLY A 485 3.04 -9.10 19.92
C GLY A 485 4.47 -9.33 19.46
N TYR A 486 4.71 -9.02 18.18
CA TYR A 486 6.06 -9.01 17.63
C TYR A 486 6.90 -7.90 18.26
N SER A 487 8.12 -8.22 18.67
CA SER A 487 9.08 -7.25 19.20
C SER A 487 10.02 -6.79 18.08
N VAL A 488 10.03 -5.49 17.79
CA VAL A 488 10.94 -4.89 16.79
C VAL A 488 12.38 -4.78 17.29
N ASN A 489 12.62 -4.97 18.59
CA ASN A 489 13.95 -4.91 19.20
C ASN A 489 14.14 -6.05 20.22
N PRO A 490 14.98 -7.06 19.93
CA PRO A 490 15.78 -7.19 18.70
C PRO A 490 14.88 -7.43 17.48
N GLY A 491 15.32 -7.00 16.29
CA GLY A 491 14.60 -7.31 15.04
C GLY A 491 14.68 -8.79 14.67
N LEU A 492 14.29 -9.13 13.44
CA LEU A 492 14.35 -10.49 12.91
C LEU A 492 15.74 -11.12 13.07
N LYS A 493 15.78 -12.38 13.53
CA LYS A 493 16.99 -13.16 13.78
C LYS A 493 17.14 -14.29 12.75
N SER A 494 18.37 -14.78 12.58
CA SER A 494 18.71 -16.06 11.90
C SER A 494 18.01 -16.34 10.56
N LYS A 495 18.39 -15.62 9.50
CA LYS A 495 17.94 -15.88 8.12
C LYS A 495 18.94 -16.79 7.41
N THR A 496 18.64 -18.10 7.30
CA THR A 496 19.61 -19.09 6.78
C THR A 496 19.31 -19.61 5.38
N ILE A 497 18.12 -19.30 4.84
CA ILE A 497 17.69 -19.74 3.52
C ILE A 497 18.04 -18.72 2.44
N PHE A 498 17.80 -17.43 2.71
CA PHE A 498 17.97 -16.34 1.75
C PHE A 498 19.25 -15.56 2.01
N ASP A 499 19.97 -15.23 0.93
CA ASP A 499 21.15 -14.37 0.99
C ASP A 499 20.74 -12.90 1.03
N SER A 500 21.16 -12.17 2.06
CA SER A 500 20.90 -10.74 2.21
C SER A 500 21.41 -9.85 1.07
N ALA A 501 22.38 -10.33 0.27
CA ALA A 501 22.88 -9.61 -0.89
C ALA A 501 21.93 -9.64 -2.09
N THR A 502 21.05 -10.64 -2.15
CA THR A 502 20.18 -10.90 -3.31
C THR A 502 18.72 -11.14 -2.94
N SER A 503 18.34 -10.81 -1.72
CA SER A 503 16.97 -10.92 -1.23
C SER A 503 16.57 -9.73 -0.39
N THR A 504 15.27 -9.45 -0.37
CA THR A 504 14.68 -8.47 0.54
C THR A 504 13.57 -9.14 1.32
N ASP A 505 13.45 -8.78 2.59
CA ASP A 505 12.39 -9.26 3.46
C ASP A 505 11.63 -8.10 4.10
N ASN A 506 10.42 -8.41 4.56
CA ASN A 506 9.52 -7.48 5.21
C ASN A 506 8.72 -8.21 6.31
N VAL A 507 8.37 -7.49 7.36
CA VAL A 507 7.50 -7.98 8.42
C VAL A 507 6.47 -6.91 8.77
N ARG A 508 5.20 -7.31 8.84
CA ARG A 508 4.09 -6.40 9.16
C ARG A 508 3.08 -7.09 10.07
N GLU A 509 2.72 -6.41 11.16
CA GLU A 509 1.67 -6.85 12.09
C GLU A 509 0.36 -6.12 11.77
N TYR A 510 -0.75 -6.85 11.78
CA TYR A 510 -2.12 -6.37 11.65
C TYR A 510 -2.91 -6.76 12.90
N VAL A 511 -3.71 -5.83 13.41
CA VAL A 511 -4.55 -6.06 14.59
C VAL A 511 -5.97 -6.36 14.12
N GLY A 512 -6.40 -7.62 14.29
CA GLY A 512 -7.78 -8.05 14.07
C GLY A 512 -8.58 -8.13 15.38
N GLY A 513 -9.91 -8.26 15.28
CA GLY A 513 -10.81 -8.25 16.44
C GLY A 513 -10.61 -9.41 17.43
N SER A 514 -10.37 -10.63 16.95
CA SER A 514 -10.21 -11.83 17.80
C SER A 514 -8.80 -12.42 17.81
N GLU A 515 -7.97 -12.09 16.83
CA GLU A 515 -6.58 -12.56 16.66
C GLU A 515 -5.75 -11.46 15.97
N LYS A 516 -4.44 -11.47 16.19
CA LYS A 516 -3.48 -10.68 15.42
C LYS A 516 -2.91 -11.51 14.28
N GLU A 517 -2.52 -10.84 13.21
CA GLU A 517 -1.87 -11.43 12.05
C GLU A 517 -0.50 -10.79 11.82
N LEU A 518 0.55 -11.60 11.71
CA LEU A 518 1.88 -11.13 11.30
C LEU A 518 2.22 -11.75 9.96
N ILE A 519 2.49 -10.90 8.98
CA ILE A 519 2.97 -11.30 7.66
C ILE A 519 4.47 -11.11 7.62
N TYR A 520 5.20 -12.21 7.43
CA TYR A 520 6.62 -12.19 7.07
C TYR A 520 6.77 -12.58 5.61
N SER A 521 7.39 -11.72 4.80
CA SER A 521 7.69 -12.03 3.40
C SER A 521 9.16 -11.85 3.10
N VAL A 522 9.71 -12.70 2.23
CA VAL A 522 11.08 -12.62 1.72
C VAL A 522 11.12 -13.06 0.26
N THR A 523 11.82 -12.31 -0.58
CA THR A 523 11.90 -12.56 -2.02
C THR A 523 13.31 -12.33 -2.55
N ASN A 524 13.75 -13.22 -3.43
CA ASN A 524 14.96 -13.02 -4.22
C ASN A 524 14.74 -11.95 -5.30
N PHE A 525 15.77 -11.16 -5.61
CA PHE A 525 15.75 -10.15 -6.67
C PHE A 525 16.93 -10.29 -7.64
N GLY A 526 16.86 -9.55 -8.76
CA GLY A 526 17.92 -9.56 -9.77
C GLY A 526 18.06 -10.92 -10.48
N SER A 527 19.31 -11.40 -10.59
CA SER A 527 19.66 -12.67 -11.23
C SER A 527 19.72 -13.86 -10.26
N ALA A 528 19.24 -13.70 -9.03
CA ALA A 528 19.21 -14.78 -8.05
C ALA A 528 18.36 -15.97 -8.53
N LEU A 529 18.85 -17.19 -8.25
CA LEU A 529 18.21 -18.43 -8.63
C LEU A 529 17.23 -18.92 -7.55
N ASN A 530 16.40 -19.90 -7.88
CA ASN A 530 15.62 -20.61 -6.87
C ASN A 530 16.55 -21.34 -5.89
N ILE A 531 16.17 -21.34 -4.61
CA ILE A 531 16.91 -21.95 -3.52
C ILE A 531 16.34 -23.34 -3.26
N SER A 532 17.21 -24.35 -3.31
CA SER A 532 16.86 -25.72 -2.90
C SER A 532 17.09 -25.91 -1.41
N VAL A 533 16.06 -26.35 -0.69
CA VAL A 533 16.10 -26.63 0.75
C VAL A 533 15.86 -28.12 0.96
N SER A 534 16.95 -28.85 1.20
CA SER A 534 16.93 -30.24 1.65
C SER A 534 16.99 -30.32 3.17
N GLY A 535 16.11 -31.09 3.80
CA GLY A 535 16.01 -31.17 5.26
C GLY A 535 15.54 -29.86 5.90
N SER A 536 15.46 -29.84 7.23
CA SER A 536 14.90 -28.69 7.96
C SER A 536 15.88 -27.53 8.08
N LYS A 537 15.56 -26.37 7.48
CA LYS A 537 16.34 -25.14 7.56
C LYS A 537 15.53 -23.98 8.14
N ASN A 538 16.19 -23.07 8.83
CA ASN A 538 15.54 -21.91 9.44
C ASN A 538 15.32 -20.79 8.41
N LEU A 539 14.07 -20.47 8.12
CA LEU A 539 13.70 -19.34 7.28
C LEU A 539 14.01 -18.03 7.99
N VAL A 540 13.44 -17.87 9.18
CA VAL A 540 13.56 -16.68 10.03
C VAL A 540 13.20 -17.04 11.47
N THR A 541 13.79 -16.31 12.42
CA THR A 541 13.39 -16.33 13.82
C THR A 541 12.81 -14.97 14.20
N ILE A 542 11.59 -14.98 14.72
CA ILE A 542 10.79 -13.78 15.01
C ILE A 542 10.63 -13.67 16.53
N PRO A 543 11.17 -12.62 17.17
CA PRO A 543 11.01 -12.41 18.61
C PRO A 543 9.59 -11.92 18.95
N PHE A 544 8.98 -12.56 19.95
CA PHE A 544 7.68 -12.22 20.50
C PHE A 544 7.78 -11.82 21.98
N GLN A 545 6.86 -10.96 22.40
CA GLN A 545 6.67 -10.57 23.79
C GLN A 545 5.18 -10.55 24.16
N GLY A 546 4.84 -10.85 25.41
CA GLY A 546 3.49 -10.67 25.92
C GLY A 546 3.17 -11.50 27.16
N GLU A 547 1.89 -11.54 27.53
CA GLU A 547 1.41 -12.11 28.79
C GLU A 547 0.41 -13.25 28.55
N GLY A 548 0.36 -14.21 29.48
CA GLY A 548 -0.59 -15.33 29.48
C GLY A 548 0.05 -16.68 29.85
N ASP A 549 -0.75 -17.65 30.31
CA ASP A 549 -0.20 -18.94 30.76
C ASP A 549 0.32 -19.79 29.59
N VAL A 550 -0.46 -19.89 28.51
CA VAL A 550 -0.10 -20.57 27.26
C VAL A 550 -0.57 -19.72 26.09
N VAL A 551 0.34 -19.37 25.20
CA VAL A 551 0.05 -18.62 23.97
C VAL A 551 0.16 -19.51 22.76
N ASN A 552 -0.67 -19.25 21.76
CA ASN A 552 -0.74 -20.06 20.56
C ASN A 552 -0.34 -19.24 19.34
N VAL A 553 0.54 -19.80 18.52
CA VAL A 553 0.86 -19.27 17.20
C VAL A 553 0.64 -20.37 16.18
N ARG A 554 -0.08 -20.07 15.11
CA ARG A 554 -0.22 -20.99 13.97
C ARG A 554 0.10 -20.28 12.68
N VAL A 555 0.55 -21.04 11.69
CA VAL A 555 0.56 -20.52 10.32
C VAL A 555 -0.89 -20.55 9.82
N GLY A 556 -1.43 -19.39 9.45
CA GLY A 556 -2.77 -19.27 8.87
C GLY A 556 -2.75 -19.50 7.36
N LYS A 557 -1.73 -18.97 6.70
CA LYS A 557 -1.49 -19.09 5.27
C LYS A 557 0.00 -19.09 5.02
N ILE A 558 0.45 -19.84 4.02
CA ILE A 558 1.79 -19.69 3.46
C ILE A 558 1.70 -19.68 1.95
N ILE A 559 2.43 -18.76 1.33
CA ILE A 559 2.63 -18.70 -0.12
C ILE A 559 4.11 -18.95 -0.35
N ILE A 560 4.43 -19.91 -1.20
CA ILE A 560 5.80 -20.16 -1.63
C ILE A 560 5.83 -20.09 -3.14
N VAL A 561 6.74 -19.29 -3.66
CA VAL A 561 6.84 -19.04 -5.10
C VAL A 561 8.06 -19.76 -5.64
N HIS A 562 7.89 -20.48 -6.74
CA HIS A 562 8.96 -20.96 -7.62
C HIS A 562 9.05 -20.07 -8.86
N LYS A 563 10.25 -19.67 -9.28
CA LYS A 563 10.46 -18.96 -10.56
C LYS A 563 10.86 -19.97 -11.65
N ALA A 564 9.95 -20.26 -12.56
CA ALA A 564 10.20 -21.16 -13.67
C ALA A 564 11.19 -20.56 -14.69
N SER A 565 11.77 -21.40 -15.54
CA SER A 565 12.77 -21.01 -16.56
C SER A 565 12.27 -20.01 -17.59
N ASN A 566 10.95 -19.90 -17.76
CA ASN A 566 10.27 -18.91 -18.61
C ASN A 566 9.93 -17.60 -17.87
N ASN A 567 10.50 -17.36 -16.67
CA ASN A 567 10.20 -16.24 -15.77
C ASN A 567 8.77 -16.17 -15.23
N THR A 568 7.94 -17.21 -15.41
CA THR A 568 6.65 -17.28 -14.71
C THR A 568 6.83 -17.71 -13.26
N VAL A 569 5.93 -17.25 -12.39
CA VAL A 569 5.91 -17.62 -10.97
C VAL A 569 4.84 -18.68 -10.72
N GLN A 570 5.21 -19.75 -10.03
CA GLN A 570 4.30 -20.83 -9.64
C GLN A 570 4.19 -20.87 -8.12
N GLU A 571 2.96 -20.87 -7.60
CA GLU A 571 2.70 -21.10 -6.18
C GLU A 571 2.84 -22.58 -5.83
N ILE A 572 3.59 -22.89 -4.77
CA ILE A 572 3.78 -24.23 -4.25
C ILE A 572 2.79 -24.46 -3.12
N THR A 573 1.91 -25.45 -3.30
CA THR A 573 1.02 -25.90 -2.24
C THR A 573 1.80 -26.63 -1.14
N VAL A 574 1.62 -26.18 0.10
CA VAL A 574 2.14 -26.84 1.30
C VAL A 574 0.97 -27.55 2.01
N PRO A 575 0.97 -28.90 2.08
CA PRO A 575 -0.19 -29.65 2.55
C PRO A 575 -0.40 -29.60 4.07
N ASP A 576 0.67 -29.39 4.86
CA ASP A 576 0.61 -29.40 6.33
C ASP A 576 1.05 -28.06 6.92
N ILE A 577 0.11 -27.38 7.59
CA ILE A 577 0.32 -26.08 8.21
C ILE A 577 0.29 -26.24 9.73
N ASN A 578 1.43 -26.02 10.39
CA ASN A 578 1.63 -26.36 11.80
C ASN A 578 1.19 -25.25 12.78
N LYS A 579 0.87 -25.68 14.01
CA LYS A 579 0.59 -24.84 15.19
C LYS A 579 1.60 -25.15 16.29
N VAL A 580 2.02 -24.12 17.02
CA VAL A 580 2.84 -24.25 18.24
C VAL A 580 2.14 -23.58 19.42
N SER A 581 2.26 -24.19 20.60
CA SER A 581 1.79 -23.63 21.87
C SER A 581 2.99 -23.40 22.78
N VAL A 582 3.07 -22.21 23.37
CA VAL A 582 4.23 -21.77 24.17
C VAL A 582 3.74 -21.40 25.57
N PRO A 583 4.20 -22.07 26.64
CA PRO A 583 3.90 -21.66 28.01
C PRO A 583 4.75 -20.43 28.39
N LEU A 584 4.13 -19.31 28.77
CA LEU A 584 4.88 -18.12 29.21
C LEU A 584 5.00 -18.07 30.75
N ASN A 585 3.99 -18.55 31.49
CA ASN A 585 4.07 -18.62 32.96
C ASN A 585 4.56 -19.98 33.46
N GLY A 586 5.72 -19.99 34.08
CA GLY A 586 6.34 -21.12 34.76
C GLY A 586 7.58 -20.63 35.48
N GLY A 587 7.46 -20.41 36.79
CA GLY A 587 8.59 -20.13 37.68
C GLY A 587 9.23 -21.44 38.12
N LEU A 588 10.54 -21.54 37.86
CA LEU A 588 11.51 -22.59 38.19
C LEU A 588 11.27 -24.00 37.60
#